data_AF-A0A139XRT5-F1
#
_entry.id   AF-A0A139XRT5-F1
#
_cell.length_a   1.000
_cell.length_b   1.000
_cell.length_c   1.000
_cell.angle_alpha   90.00
_cell.angle_beta   90.00
_cell.angle_gamma   90.00
#
_symmetry.space_group_name_H-M   'P 1'
#
loop_
_entity.id
_entity.type
_entity.pdbx_description
1 polymer ?
#
loop_
_entity_poly.entity_id
_entity_poly.type
_entity_poly.pdbx_seq_one_letter_code
_entity_poly.pdbx_strand_id
1 'polypeptide(L)'
;MGASFSSRLGSSPSSSSPSSSGSSSLYASDRITPQVAALAELQGFADTVSRCIGACYTRCLHKHAEVALDVSEMSCTDRCVAKYFHVHALVGESMKALASGPPGEN
;
A
#
# COMPACT_ATOMS: atom_id res chain seq x y z
N MET A 1 24.56 13.27 -44.58
CA MET A 1 25.51 12.16 -44.79
C MET A 1 25.45 11.26 -43.55
N GLY A 2 25.17 9.95 -43.71
CA GLY A 2 24.95 8.93 -42.66
C GLY A 2 23.46 8.77 -42.30
N ALA A 3 22.69 7.75 -42.71
CA ALA A 3 22.81 6.27 -42.62
C ALA A 3 22.84 5.79 -41.16
N SER A 4 22.08 4.82 -40.64
CA SER A 4 21.08 3.86 -41.11
C SER A 4 20.47 3.24 -39.84
N PHE A 5 19.17 2.91 -39.80
CA PHE A 5 18.77 1.66 -39.14
C PHE A 5 17.56 1.05 -39.86
N SER A 6 17.81 -0.11 -40.46
CA SER A 6 16.88 -0.88 -41.26
C SER A 6 15.85 -1.63 -40.43
N SER A 7 14.66 -1.69 -41.02
CA SER A 7 13.54 -2.59 -40.80
C SER A 7 13.93 -4.07 -40.62
N ARG A 8 13.28 -4.76 -39.69
CA ARG A 8 12.90 -6.19 -39.84
C ARG A 8 11.52 -6.43 -39.21
N LEU A 9 10.51 -6.51 -40.08
CA LEU A 9 9.27 -7.25 -39.85
C LEU A 9 9.57 -8.73 -40.12
N GLY A 10 8.99 -9.67 -39.36
CA GLY A 10 8.90 -11.06 -39.79
C GLY A 10 8.73 -12.13 -38.70
N SER A 11 7.48 -12.56 -38.52
CA SER A 11 7.03 -13.97 -38.44
C SER A 11 6.97 -14.71 -37.09
N SER A 12 5.74 -15.12 -36.81
CA SER A 12 5.21 -16.06 -35.81
C SER A 12 5.90 -17.43 -35.76
N PRO A 13 5.68 -18.18 -34.67
CA PRO A 13 5.10 -19.51 -34.84
C PRO A 13 3.80 -19.70 -34.05
N SER A 14 2.84 -20.31 -34.72
CA SER A 14 1.57 -20.81 -34.21
C SER A 14 1.72 -22.15 -33.48
N SER A 15 0.73 -22.43 -32.61
CA SER A 15 0.27 -23.72 -32.09
C SER A 15 1.02 -24.37 -30.91
N SER A 16 0.46 -24.22 -29.71
CA SER A 16 -0.31 -25.30 -29.06
C SER A 16 -0.99 -24.79 -27.77
N SER A 17 -2.32 -24.89 -27.76
CA SER A 17 -3.19 -24.64 -26.61
C SER A 17 -2.99 -25.70 -25.51
N PRO A 18 -3.17 -25.31 -24.24
CA PRO A 18 -3.98 -26.13 -23.36
C PRO A 18 -5.27 -25.37 -23.04
N SER A 19 -6.36 -25.81 -23.66
CA SER A 19 -7.71 -25.59 -23.18
C SER A 19 -7.93 -26.46 -21.94
N SER A 20 -7.75 -25.89 -20.76
CA SER A 20 -8.34 -26.40 -19.53
C SER A 20 -9.39 -25.40 -19.06
N SER A 21 -10.59 -25.64 -19.57
CA SER A 21 -11.87 -25.34 -18.93
C SER A 21 -11.81 -25.51 -17.41
N GLY A 22 -12.03 -24.42 -16.70
CA GLY A 22 -12.03 -24.35 -15.24
C GLY A 22 -12.37 -22.96 -14.74
N SER A 23 -13.34 -22.29 -15.38
CA SER A 23 -13.89 -21.02 -14.91
C SER A 23 -14.77 -21.27 -13.69
N SER A 24 -14.16 -21.54 -12.54
CA SER A 24 -14.81 -21.50 -11.22
C SER A 24 -13.69 -21.48 -10.18
N SER A 25 -13.73 -20.50 -9.26
CA SER A 25 -12.86 -20.39 -8.07
C SER A 25 -11.58 -19.55 -8.19
N LEU A 26 -11.68 -18.32 -8.70
CA LEU A 26 -10.74 -17.25 -8.31
C LEU A 26 -11.13 -16.56 -6.99
N TYR A 27 -12.25 -16.96 -6.39
CA TYR A 27 -12.53 -16.84 -4.96
C TYR A 27 -12.40 -18.23 -4.32
N ALA A 28 -11.30 -18.92 -4.58
CA ALA A 28 -10.91 -20.04 -3.73
C ALA A 28 -10.59 -19.45 -2.37
N SER A 29 -11.48 -19.65 -1.40
CA SER A 29 -11.32 -19.22 -0.01
C SER A 29 -9.87 -19.40 0.42
N ASP A 30 -9.17 -18.27 0.50
CA ASP A 30 -7.79 -18.18 0.93
C ASP A 30 -7.73 -18.83 2.31
N ARG A 31 -7.10 -20.00 2.38
CA ARG A 31 -6.79 -20.57 3.68
C ARG A 31 -5.79 -19.61 4.29
N ILE A 32 -6.21 -18.94 5.36
CA ILE A 32 -5.33 -18.14 6.21
C ILE A 32 -4.32 -19.11 6.82
N THR A 33 -3.28 -19.41 6.05
CA THR A 33 -2.10 -20.11 6.54
C THR A 33 -1.33 -19.12 7.42
N PRO A 34 -0.60 -19.59 8.45
CA PRO A 34 0.15 -18.68 9.32
C PRO A 34 1.13 -17.80 8.54
N GLN A 35 1.63 -18.28 7.39
CA GLN A 35 2.46 -17.52 6.47
C GLN A 35 1.70 -16.37 5.81
N VAL A 36 0.49 -16.61 5.32
CA VAL A 36 -0.34 -15.57 4.70
C VAL A 36 -0.78 -14.53 5.73
N ALA A 37 -1.11 -14.94 6.96
CA ALA A 37 -1.39 -14.01 8.05
C ALA A 37 -0.18 -13.10 8.37
N ALA A 38 1.02 -13.69 8.50
CA ALA A 38 2.24 -12.91 8.74
C ALA A 38 2.55 -11.93 7.61
N LEU A 39 2.34 -12.32 6.35
CA LEU A 39 2.50 -11.42 5.21
C LEU A 39 1.48 -10.27 5.24
N ALA A 40 0.23 -10.55 5.60
CA ALA A 40 -0.81 -9.53 5.73
C ALA A 40 -0.47 -8.51 6.83
N GLU A 41 0.07 -8.96 7.97
CA GLU A 41 0.54 -8.09 9.05
C GLU A 41 1.68 -7.15 8.58
N LEU A 42 2.67 -7.71 7.88
CA LEU A 42 3.79 -6.93 7.34
C LEU A 42 3.31 -5.90 6.30
N GLN A 43 2.42 -6.30 5.40
CA GLN A 43 1.87 -5.40 4.39
C GLN A 43 1.01 -4.29 5.00
N GLY A 44 0.23 -4.60 6.04
CA GLY A 44 -0.53 -3.60 6.79
C GLY A 44 0.37 -2.58 7.48
N PHE A 45 1.47 -3.04 8.09
CA PHE A 45 2.45 -2.14 8.71
C PHE A 45 3.16 -1.27 7.68
N ALA A 46 3.54 -1.84 6.53
CA ALA A 46 4.18 -1.09 5.46
C ALA A 46 3.28 0.03 4.92
N ASP A 47 2.00 -0.25 4.66
CA ASP A 47 1.03 0.78 4.23
C ASP A 47 0.87 1.89 5.27
N THR A 48 0.82 1.53 6.56
CA THR A 48 0.72 2.49 7.66
C THR A 48 1.91 3.44 7.68
N VAL A 49 3.14 2.91 7.54
CA VAL A 49 4.37 3.71 7.50
C VAL A 49 4.44 4.59 6.25
N SER A 50 4.10 4.05 5.07
CA SER A 50 4.08 4.83 3.82
C SER A 50 3.11 6.02 3.91
N ARG A 51 1.92 5.82 4.48
CA ARG A 51 0.94 6.90 4.69
C ARG A 51 1.38 7.90 5.76
N CYS A 52 2.01 7.43 6.85
CA CYS A 52 2.58 8.29 7.89
C CYS A 52 3.63 9.24 7.30
N ILE A 53 4.56 8.70 6.50
CA ILE A 53 5.60 9.49 5.83
C ILE A 53 4.96 10.54 4.91
N GLY A 54 4.00 10.15 4.06
CA GLY A 54 3.31 11.10 3.16
C GLY A 54 2.53 12.19 3.91
N ALA A 55 1.85 11.84 5.00
CA ALA A 55 1.09 12.79 5.82
C ALA A 55 2.02 13.78 6.54
N CYS A 56 3.13 13.32 7.10
CA CYS A 56 4.08 14.21 7.79
C CYS A 56 4.90 15.04 6.80
N TYR A 57 5.23 14.50 5.63
CA TYR A 57 5.88 15.27 4.57
C TYR A 57 5.01 16.47 4.16
N THR A 58 3.74 16.24 3.83
CA THR A 58 2.82 17.32 3.39
C THR A 58 2.50 18.33 4.48
N ARG A 59 2.59 17.96 5.77
CA ARG A 59 2.25 18.84 6.90
C ARG A 59 3.41 19.57 7.54
N CYS A 60 4.63 19.04 7.46
CA CYS A 60 5.79 19.59 8.15
C CYS A 60 6.85 20.15 7.20
N LEU A 61 6.96 19.62 5.98
CA LEU A 61 7.99 20.03 5.01
C LEU A 61 7.38 20.95 3.96
N HIS A 62 7.55 22.26 4.17
CA HIS A 62 7.01 23.30 3.27
C HIS A 62 8.10 24.01 2.47
N LYS A 63 9.35 23.95 2.96
CA LYS A 63 10.50 24.60 2.32
C LYS A 63 11.40 23.51 1.72
N HIS A 64 11.58 23.56 0.41
CA HIS A 64 12.44 22.62 -0.33
C HIS A 64 13.71 23.29 -0.87
N ALA A 65 14.06 24.46 -0.34
CA ALA A 65 15.23 25.20 -0.81
C ALA A 65 16.55 24.61 -0.28
N GLU A 66 16.49 23.86 0.83
CA GLU A 66 17.67 23.39 1.55
C GLU A 66 17.65 21.88 1.76
N VAL A 67 18.83 21.30 1.90
CA VAL A 67 19.04 19.85 2.05
C VAL A 67 18.83 19.39 3.51
N ALA A 68 18.93 20.31 4.47
CA ALA A 68 18.77 20.03 5.89
C ALA A 68 17.41 20.52 6.40
N LEU A 69 16.80 19.74 7.30
CA LEU A 69 15.60 20.17 8.03
C LEU A 69 15.95 21.29 9.01
N ASP A 70 15.13 22.33 9.04
CA ASP A 70 15.19 23.32 10.11
C ASP A 70 14.71 22.72 11.44
N VAL A 71 15.10 23.34 12.57
CA VAL A 71 14.69 22.89 13.92
C VAL A 71 13.15 22.85 14.04
N SER A 72 12.46 23.76 13.36
CA SER A 72 11.00 23.79 13.31
C SER A 72 10.40 22.58 12.56
N GLU A 73 11.01 22.17 11.45
CA GLU A 73 10.54 21.04 10.63
C GLU A 73 10.86 19.70 11.31
N MET A 74 12.02 19.59 11.95
CA MET A 74 12.41 18.42 12.74
C MET A 74 11.43 18.20 13.90
N SER A 75 11.21 19.23 14.73
CA SER A 75 10.27 19.14 15.86
C SER A 75 8.80 18.98 15.44
N CYS A 76 8.40 19.51 14.28
CA CYS A 76 7.09 19.24 13.69
C CYS A 76 6.94 17.77 13.33
N THR A 77 7.95 17.18 12.68
CA THR A 77 7.94 15.79 12.21
C THR A 77 7.74 14.82 13.38
N ASP A 78 8.45 15.00 14.49
CA ASP A 78 8.28 14.18 15.70
C ASP A 78 6.84 14.23 16.24
N ARG A 79 6.28 15.45 16.36
CA ARG A 79 4.89 15.65 16.82
C ARG A 79 3.87 15.08 15.84
N CYS A 80 4.15 15.15 14.54
CA CYS A 80 3.28 14.61 13.51
C CYS A 80 3.20 13.09 13.62
N VAL A 81 4.33 12.40 13.72
CA VAL A 81 4.40 10.93 13.85
C VAL A 81 3.66 10.48 15.12
N ALA A 82 3.89 11.16 16.24
CA ALA A 82 3.18 10.86 17.50
C ALA A 82 1.65 10.98 17.36
N LYS A 83 1.17 12.07 16.72
CA LYS A 83 -0.26 12.28 16.47
C LYS A 83 -0.82 11.27 15.47
N TYR A 84 -0.07 10.93 14.42
CA TYR A 84 -0.51 9.99 13.40
C TYR A 84 -0.81 8.62 14.02
N PHE A 85 0.10 8.09 14.83
CA PHE A 85 -0.11 6.80 15.48
C PHE A 85 -1.19 6.84 16.57
N HIS A 86 -1.33 7.96 17.28
CA HIS A 86 -2.45 8.15 18.20
C HIS A 86 -3.80 8.07 17.49
N VAL A 87 -3.96 8.78 16.36
CA VAL A 87 -5.18 8.72 15.55
C VAL A 87 -5.36 7.35 14.91
N HIS A 88 -4.28 6.71 14.44
CA HIS A 88 -4.33 5.35 13.89
C HIS A 88 -4.89 4.34 14.90
N ALA A 89 -4.50 4.44 16.18
CA ALA A 89 -5.05 3.61 17.25
C ALA A 89 -6.54 3.86 17.49
N LEU A 90 -6.95 5.14 17.58
CA LEU A 90 -8.37 5.52 17.76
C LEU A 90 -9.26 5.03 16.61
N VAL A 91 -8.77 5.12 15.37
CA VAL A 91 -9.46 4.57 14.20
C VAL A 91 -9.57 3.05 14.31
N GLY A 92 -8.51 2.37 14.74
CA GLY A 92 -8.53 0.92 14.99
C GLY A 92 -9.55 0.50 16.04
N GLU A 93 -9.69 1.25 17.14
CA GLU A 93 -10.73 1.04 18.16
C GLU A 93 -12.14 1.24 17.59
N SER A 94 -12.33 2.33 16.82
CA SER A 94 -13.61 2.64 16.18
C SER A 94 -14.02 1.55 15.18
N MET A 95 -13.09 1.05 14.37
CA MET A 95 -13.35 -0.05 13.43
C MET A 95 -13.74 -1.35 14.15
N LYS A 96 -13.10 -1.66 15.28
CA LYS A 96 -13.48 -2.82 16.11
C LYS A 96 -14.89 -2.69 16.67
N ALA A 97 -15.24 -1.50 17.18
CA ALA A 97 -16.57 -1.23 17.72
C ALA A 97 -17.67 -1.36 16.65
N LEU A 98 -17.40 -0.91 15.42
CA LEU A 98 -18.32 -1.07 14.29
C LEU A 98 -18.43 -2.54 13.84
N ALA A 99 -17.32 -3.28 13.86
CA ALA A 99 -17.29 -4.69 13.48
C ALA A 99 -18.04 -5.60 14.47
N SER A 100 -18.14 -5.21 15.75
CA SER A 100 -18.92 -5.94 16.77
C SER A 100 -20.44 -5.80 16.65
N GLY A 101 -20.96 -5.06 15.66
CA GLY A 101 -22.39 -4.83 15.44
C GLY A 101 -23.00 -3.82 16.42
N PRO A 102 -24.10 -3.10 16.06
CA PRO A 102 -24.81 -2.25 17.01
C PRO A 102 -25.36 -3.12 18.16
N PRO A 103 -25.32 -2.65 19.43
CA PRO A 103 -26.09 -3.31 20.48
C PRO A 103 -27.55 -3.33 20.04
N GLY A 104 -28.14 -4.52 19.92
CA GLY A 104 -29.53 -4.70 19.53
C GLY A 104 -30.44 -3.88 20.45
N GLU A 105 -31.11 -2.90 19.85
CA GLU A 105 -32.22 -2.17 20.45
C GLU A 105 -33.33 -3.19 20.75
N ASN A 106 -33.54 -3.49 22.04
CA ASN A 106 -34.75 -4.10 22.61
C ASN A 106 -35.13 -3.31 23.85
#